data_AF-A0A1V4QFR3-F1
#
_entry.id   AF-A0A1V4QFR3-F1
#
_cell.length_a   1.000
_cell.length_b   1.000
_cell.length_c   1.000
_cell.angle_alpha   90.00
_cell.angle_beta   90.00
_cell.angle_gamma   90.00
#
_symmetry.space_group_name_H-M   'P 1'
#
loop_
_entity.id
_entity.type
_entity.pdbx_description
1 polymer ?
#
loop_
_entity_poly.entity_id
_entity_poly.type
_entity_poly.pdbx_seq_one_letter_code
_entity_poly.pdbx_strand_id
1 'polypeptide(L)'
;MEKALLKYKNGDYLSAIKIWNSILKIQPENLTVKNYINEANQKIVEEIKVALEKLNNYLSQGKLKSAIDFVNRMLRKYPKQENLTRQKIYIDQKISDSIDKLLAEGRKLYNDKDYVSAEKKFQGVLELEPSNPQALQYLDRIKNKLARGKKEDAERYYLLGIDAYTRDNFELAIKYWNKVLSIDPNYPNVKKNLTRAKIKLEELNR
;
A
#
# COMPACT_ATOMS: atom_id res chain seq x y z
N MET A 1 -1.87 1.25 47.05
CA MET A 1 -1.64 2.65 46.60
C MET A 1 -0.49 2.73 45.59
N GLU A 2 0.72 2.30 45.96
CA GLU A 2 1.96 2.42 45.15
C GLU A 2 1.85 1.89 43.70
N LYS A 3 1.29 0.69 43.51
CA LYS A 3 1.07 0.11 42.17
C LYS A 3 0.22 0.99 41.25
N ALA A 4 -0.79 1.68 41.78
CA ALA A 4 -1.64 2.57 40.99
C ALA A 4 -0.88 3.85 40.58
N LEU A 5 -0.08 4.41 41.49
CA LEU A 5 0.76 5.57 41.21
C LEU A 5 1.84 5.28 40.16
N LEU A 6 2.42 4.07 40.17
CA LEU A 6 3.36 3.65 39.13
C LEU A 6 2.68 3.60 37.75
N LYS A 7 1.48 3.00 37.67
CA LYS A 7 0.68 2.96 36.43
C LYS A 7 0.32 4.36 35.93
N TYR A 8 -0.07 5.24 36.84
CA TYR A 8 -0.36 6.64 36.53
C TYR A 8 0.87 7.38 35.97
N LYS A 9 2.03 7.25 36.61
CA LYS A 9 3.29 7.86 36.14
C LYS A 9 3.69 7.36 34.75
N ASN A 10 3.37 6.11 34.43
CA ASN A 10 3.64 5.51 33.11
C ASN A 10 2.58 5.86 32.04
N GLY A 11 1.58 6.69 32.35
CA GLY A 11 0.50 7.07 31.42
C GLY A 11 -0.56 5.98 31.20
N ASP A 12 -0.53 4.89 31.97
CA ASP A 12 -1.52 3.81 31.97
C ASP A 12 -2.68 4.17 32.93
N TYR A 13 -3.37 5.27 32.59
CA TYR A 13 -4.40 5.88 33.42
C TYR A 13 -5.58 4.95 33.69
N LEU A 14 -6.02 4.15 32.70
CA LEU A 14 -7.12 3.21 32.90
C LEU A 14 -6.77 2.11 33.91
N SER A 15 -5.55 1.58 33.87
CA SER A 15 -5.11 0.59 34.86
C SER A 15 -4.97 1.21 36.25
N ALA A 16 -4.48 2.45 36.34
CA ALA A 16 -4.41 3.19 37.60
C ALA A 16 -5.81 3.38 38.21
N ILE A 17 -6.77 3.87 37.41
CA ILE A 17 -8.17 4.06 37.80
C ILE A 17 -8.81 2.73 38.22
N LYS A 18 -8.55 1.62 37.52
CA LYS A 18 -9.06 0.29 37.91
C LYS A 18 -8.60 -0.10 39.31
N ILE A 19 -7.33 0.13 39.64
CA ILE A 19 -6.79 -0.16 40.97
C ILE A 19 -7.40 0.79 42.01
N TRP A 20 -7.47 2.09 41.74
CA TRP A 20 -8.09 3.06 42.65
C TRP A 20 -9.57 2.77 42.92
N ASN A 21 -10.35 2.36 41.91
CA ASN A 21 -11.74 1.94 42.10
C ASN A 21 -11.85 0.72 43.04
N SER A 22 -10.88 -0.20 43.04
CA SER A 22 -10.86 -1.30 44.01
C SER A 22 -10.59 -0.83 45.44
N ILE A 23 -9.80 0.24 45.61
CA ILE A 23 -9.55 0.86 46.92
C ILE A 23 -10.82 1.58 47.42
N LEU A 24 -11.52 2.31 46.56
CA LEU A 24 -12.78 2.99 46.91
C LEU A 24 -13.91 2.02 47.30
N LYS A 25 -13.88 0.76 46.85
CA LYS A 25 -14.83 -0.25 47.34
C LYS A 25 -14.67 -0.55 48.83
N ILE A 26 -13.46 -0.42 49.36
CA ILE A 26 -13.14 -0.66 50.77
C ILE A 26 -13.25 0.64 51.57
N GLN A 27 -12.82 1.76 50.97
CA GLN A 27 -12.82 3.08 51.58
C GLN A 27 -13.55 4.08 50.67
N PRO A 28 -14.90 4.10 50.66
CA PRO A 28 -15.68 4.94 49.76
C PRO A 28 -15.43 6.43 49.91
N GLU A 29 -15.03 6.88 51.10
CA GLU A 29 -14.77 8.30 51.42
C GLU A 29 -13.31 8.74 51.29
N ASN A 30 -12.45 7.91 50.69
CA ASN A 30 -11.05 8.28 50.48
C ASN A 30 -10.92 9.40 49.43
N LEU A 31 -10.91 10.66 49.89
CA LEU A 31 -10.81 11.86 49.05
C LEU A 31 -9.54 11.89 48.19
N THR A 32 -8.42 11.43 48.73
CA THR A 32 -7.14 11.36 47.99
C THR A 32 -7.27 10.48 46.75
N VAL A 33 -7.89 9.30 46.89
CA VAL A 33 -8.11 8.39 45.77
C VAL A 33 -9.13 8.95 44.76
N LYS A 34 -10.20 9.61 45.23
CA LYS A 34 -11.16 10.31 44.35
C LYS A 34 -10.45 11.39 43.51
N ASN A 35 -9.58 12.19 44.12
CA ASN A 35 -8.81 13.24 43.42
C ASN A 35 -7.88 12.66 42.35
N TYR A 36 -7.15 11.57 42.66
CA TYR A 36 -6.29 10.92 41.67
C TYR A 36 -7.06 10.33 40.47
N ILE A 37 -8.25 9.76 40.71
CA ILE A 37 -9.12 9.30 39.62
C ILE A 37 -9.55 10.48 38.75
N ASN A 38 -9.94 11.61 39.36
CA ASN A 38 -10.36 12.80 38.63
C ASN A 38 -9.22 13.36 37.77
N GLU A 39 -8.00 13.49 38.31
CA GLU A 39 -6.82 13.91 37.56
C GLU A 39 -6.52 12.97 36.38
N ALA A 40 -6.55 11.66 36.61
CA ALA A 40 -6.34 10.68 35.55
C ALA A 40 -7.40 10.76 34.46
N ASN A 41 -8.67 10.97 34.82
CA ASN A 41 -9.73 11.19 33.85
C ASN A 41 -9.50 12.46 33.03
N GLN A 42 -9.06 13.56 33.65
CA GLN A 42 -8.72 14.79 32.93
C GLN A 42 -7.57 14.56 31.94
N LYS A 43 -6.52 13.82 32.35
CA LYS A 43 -5.41 13.46 31.44
C LYS A 43 -5.88 12.60 30.26
N ILE A 44 -6.79 11.65 30.49
CA ILE A 44 -7.39 10.85 29.41
C ILE A 44 -8.16 11.75 28.44
N VAL A 45 -8.97 12.68 28.94
CA VAL A 45 -9.73 13.62 28.09
C VAL A 45 -8.80 14.46 27.22
N GLU A 46 -7.72 15.00 27.79
CA GLU A 46 -6.73 15.78 27.05
C GLU A 46 -6.00 14.94 25.99
N GLU A 47 -5.57 13.73 26.33
CA GLU A 47 -4.95 12.83 25.35
C GLU A 47 -5.89 12.48 24.19
N ILE A 48 -7.18 12.26 24.48
CA ILE A 48 -8.17 11.99 23.44
C ILE A 48 -8.40 13.21 22.57
N LYS A 49 -8.45 14.42 23.15
CA LYS A 49 -8.58 15.66 22.39
C LYS A 49 -7.43 15.83 21.40
N VAL A 50 -6.18 15.68 21.86
CA VAL A 50 -4.99 15.74 21.00
C VAL A 50 -5.02 14.65 19.92
N ALA A 51 -5.49 13.44 20.27
CA ALA A 51 -5.64 12.36 19.30
C ALA A 51 -6.68 12.69 18.22
N LEU A 52 -7.81 13.31 18.57
CA LEU A 52 -8.83 13.72 17.61
C LEU A 52 -8.31 14.81 16.67
N GLU A 53 -7.54 15.77 17.16
CA GLU A 53 -6.88 16.80 16.33
C GLU A 53 -5.93 16.16 15.32
N LYS A 54 -5.13 15.18 15.77
CA LYS A 54 -4.22 14.43 14.89
C LYS A 54 -4.96 13.59 13.86
N LEU A 55 -6.09 12.97 14.23
CA LEU A 55 -6.94 12.24 13.29
C LEU A 55 -7.50 13.17 12.22
N ASN A 56 -8.00 14.34 12.61
CA ASN A 56 -8.50 15.35 11.67
C ASN A 56 -7.41 15.78 10.68
N ASN A 57 -6.16 15.92 11.13
CA ASN A 57 -5.03 16.23 10.26
C ASN A 57 -4.70 15.10 9.27
N TYR A 58 -4.75 13.83 9.69
CA TYR A 58 -4.58 12.72 8.74
C TYR A 58 -5.72 12.71 7.70
N LEU A 59 -6.94 12.95 8.14
CA LEU A 59 -8.12 12.97 7.29
C LEU A 59 -8.11 14.12 6.27
N SER A 60 -7.72 15.33 6.69
CA SER A 60 -7.61 16.49 5.78
C SER A 60 -6.52 16.30 4.72
N GLN A 61 -5.47 15.54 5.03
CA GLN A 61 -4.42 15.16 4.09
C GLN A 61 -4.78 13.93 3.24
N GLY A 62 -5.96 13.33 3.42
CA GLY A 62 -6.36 12.11 2.72
C GLY A 62 -5.57 10.85 3.13
N LYS A 63 -4.82 10.89 4.24
CA LYS A 63 -3.99 9.78 4.73
C LYS A 63 -4.82 8.74 5.49
N LEU A 64 -5.75 8.09 4.78
CA LEU A 64 -6.71 7.15 5.34
C LEU A 64 -6.03 5.99 6.08
N LYS A 65 -4.95 5.42 5.51
CA LYS A 65 -4.18 4.34 6.15
C LYS A 65 -3.58 4.77 7.50
N SER A 66 -2.95 5.94 7.54
CA SER A 66 -2.40 6.49 8.79
C SER A 66 -3.49 6.80 9.81
N ALA A 67 -4.65 7.30 9.37
CA ALA A 67 -5.78 7.58 10.23
C ALA A 67 -6.33 6.30 10.89
N ILE A 68 -6.58 5.23 10.11
CA ILE A 68 -7.12 3.98 10.65
C ILE A 68 -6.13 3.29 11.60
N ASP A 69 -4.84 3.28 11.26
CA ASP A 69 -3.81 2.70 12.12
C ASP A 69 -3.66 3.48 13.44
N PHE A 70 -3.84 4.80 13.38
CA PHE A 70 -3.79 5.65 14.57
C PHE A 70 -5.03 5.49 15.46
N VAL A 71 -6.25 5.55 14.92
CA VAL A 71 -7.48 5.38 15.73
C VAL A 71 -7.54 3.98 16.35
N ASN A 72 -7.09 2.94 15.65
CA ASN A 72 -7.02 1.59 16.20
C ASN A 72 -6.05 1.49 17.39
N ARG A 73 -4.91 2.20 17.34
CA ARG A 73 -4.01 2.29 18.51
C ARG A 73 -4.67 3.02 19.67
N MET A 74 -5.36 4.13 19.41
CA MET A 74 -6.04 4.89 20.44
C MET A 74 -7.18 4.10 21.07
N LEU A 75 -7.96 3.34 20.29
CA LEU A 75 -9.01 2.46 20.80
C LEU A 75 -8.45 1.26 21.58
N ARG A 76 -7.26 0.75 21.25
CA ARG A 76 -6.59 -0.24 22.12
C ARG A 76 -6.25 0.34 23.50
N LYS A 77 -5.80 1.60 23.55
CA LYS A 77 -5.49 2.29 24.82
C LYS A 77 -6.76 2.70 25.56
N TYR A 78 -7.80 3.12 24.84
CA TYR A 78 -9.05 3.66 25.38
C TYR A 78 -10.28 3.04 24.69
N PRO A 79 -10.62 1.77 24.98
CA PRO A 79 -11.60 0.99 24.21
C PRO A 79 -13.06 1.43 24.36
N LYS A 80 -13.40 2.20 25.39
CA LYS A 80 -14.78 2.63 25.69
C LYS A 80 -15.08 4.06 25.25
N GLN A 81 -14.24 4.66 24.41
CA GLN A 81 -14.40 6.05 24.00
C GLN A 81 -15.29 6.15 22.77
N GLU A 82 -16.49 6.70 22.97
CA GLU A 82 -17.50 6.80 21.92
C GLU A 82 -17.04 7.70 20.77
N ASN A 83 -16.34 8.80 21.07
CA ASN A 83 -15.81 9.71 20.05
C ASN A 83 -14.79 9.02 19.12
N LEU A 84 -13.84 8.26 19.65
CA LEU A 84 -12.87 7.48 18.86
C LEU A 84 -13.56 6.37 18.05
N THR A 85 -14.59 5.75 18.63
CA THR A 85 -15.38 4.72 17.94
C THR A 85 -16.12 5.31 16.73
N ARG A 86 -16.78 6.45 16.92
CA ARG A 86 -17.44 7.19 15.83
C ARG A 86 -16.45 7.59 14.73
N GLN A 87 -15.26 8.07 15.11
CA GLN A 87 -14.20 8.39 14.14
C GLN A 87 -13.73 7.16 13.37
N LYS A 88 -13.56 6.01 14.04
CA LYS A 88 -13.20 4.76 13.36
C LYS A 88 -14.25 4.38 12.32
N ILE A 89 -15.54 4.40 12.66
CA ILE A 89 -16.63 4.07 11.73
C ILE A 89 -16.59 5.00 10.51
N TYR A 90 -16.39 6.30 10.72
CA TYR A 90 -16.26 7.26 9.63
C TYR A 90 -15.05 6.96 8.72
N ILE A 91 -13.89 6.65 9.31
CA ILE A 91 -12.67 6.30 8.56
C ILE A 91 -12.87 5.01 7.77
N ASP A 92 -13.46 3.97 8.38
CA ASP A 92 -13.75 2.71 7.72
C ASP A 92 -14.66 2.91 6.50
N GLN A 93 -15.70 3.72 6.62
CA GLN A 93 -16.58 4.06 5.50
C GLN A 93 -15.80 4.76 4.37
N LYS A 94 -14.96 5.75 4.71
CA LYS A 94 -14.11 6.44 3.72
C LYS A 94 -13.12 5.50 3.03
N ILE A 95 -12.57 4.53 3.76
CA ILE A 95 -11.71 3.50 3.19
C ILE A 95 -12.52 2.61 2.23
N SER A 96 -13.72 2.17 2.62
CA SER A 96 -14.60 1.38 1.75
C SER A 96 -14.93 2.13 0.46
N ASP A 97 -15.37 3.38 0.56
CA ASP A 97 -15.68 4.22 -0.61
C ASP A 97 -14.45 4.39 -1.53
N SER A 98 -13.27 4.57 -0.94
CA SER A 98 -12.01 4.69 -1.67
C SER A 98 -11.62 3.40 -2.37
N ILE A 99 -11.79 2.25 -1.71
CA ILE A 99 -11.54 0.93 -2.29
C ILE A 99 -12.49 0.70 -3.47
N ASP A 100 -13.78 0.96 -3.31
CA ASP A 100 -14.78 0.78 -4.36
C ASP A 100 -14.47 1.64 -5.59
N LYS A 101 -14.09 2.91 -5.37
CA LYS A 101 -13.66 3.82 -6.44
C LYS A 101 -12.41 3.31 -7.15
N LEU A 102 -11.37 2.92 -6.41
CA LEU A 102 -10.12 2.41 -6.99
C LEU A 102 -10.34 1.12 -7.78
N LEU A 103 -11.19 0.22 -7.27
CA LEU A 103 -11.57 -1.01 -7.97
C LEU A 103 -12.32 -0.70 -9.26
N ALA A 104 -13.29 0.23 -9.23
CA ALA A 104 -14.05 0.62 -10.42
C ALA A 104 -13.13 1.25 -11.50
N GLU A 105 -12.26 2.18 -11.11
CA GLU A 105 -11.29 2.80 -12.00
C GLU A 105 -10.29 1.78 -12.56
N GLY A 106 -9.76 0.90 -11.71
CA GLY A 106 -8.84 -0.17 -12.10
C GLY A 106 -9.47 -1.13 -13.11
N ARG A 107 -10.73 -1.53 -12.90
CA ARG A 107 -11.48 -2.38 -13.84
C ARG A 107 -11.69 -1.69 -15.19
N LYS A 108 -12.02 -0.40 -15.20
CA LYS A 108 -12.16 0.38 -16.44
C LYS A 108 -10.85 0.39 -17.22
N LEU A 109 -9.75 0.78 -16.58
CA LEU A 109 -8.42 0.82 -17.20
C LEU A 109 -7.97 -0.57 -17.71
N TYR A 110 -8.28 -1.62 -16.95
CA TYR A 110 -8.01 -3.00 -17.36
C TYR A 110 -8.75 -3.36 -18.66
N ASN A 111 -10.03 -3.00 -18.77
CA ASN A 111 -10.84 -3.25 -19.96
C ASN A 111 -10.34 -2.44 -21.17
N ASP A 112 -9.85 -1.22 -20.92
CA ASP A 112 -9.21 -0.35 -21.91
C ASP A 112 -7.81 -0.84 -22.31
N LYS A 113 -7.33 -1.96 -21.74
CA LYS A 113 -5.99 -2.55 -21.92
C LYS A 113 -4.84 -1.66 -21.42
N ASP A 114 -5.12 -0.58 -20.70
CA ASP A 114 -4.12 0.20 -19.98
C ASP A 114 -3.74 -0.51 -18.68
N TYR A 115 -3.00 -1.61 -18.83
CA TYR A 115 -2.64 -2.49 -17.73
C TYR A 115 -1.71 -1.82 -16.71
N VAL A 116 -0.88 -0.86 -17.13
CA VAL A 116 0.05 -0.15 -16.23
C VAL A 116 -0.71 0.80 -15.31
N SER A 117 -1.67 1.56 -15.84
CA SER A 117 -2.50 2.42 -15.01
C SER A 117 -3.45 1.59 -14.13
N ALA A 118 -4.01 0.50 -14.67
CA ALA A 118 -4.85 -0.42 -13.90
C ALA A 118 -4.09 -1.03 -12.70
N GLU A 119 -2.85 -1.47 -12.91
CA GLU A 119 -1.98 -2.01 -11.85
C GLU A 119 -1.82 -1.03 -10.69
N LYS A 120 -1.55 0.25 -10.98
CA LYS A 120 -1.43 1.29 -9.95
C LYS A 120 -2.70 1.44 -9.11
N LYS A 121 -3.88 1.35 -9.75
CA LYS A 121 -5.17 1.45 -9.03
C LYS A 121 -5.37 0.26 -8.10
N PHE A 122 -5.10 -0.95 -8.56
CA PHE A 122 -5.22 -2.16 -7.73
C PHE A 122 -4.17 -2.21 -6.62
N GLN A 123 -2.95 -1.71 -6.84
CA GLN A 123 -1.95 -1.55 -5.78
C GLN A 123 -2.44 -0.58 -4.69
N GLY A 124 -3.08 0.54 -5.07
CA GLY A 124 -3.70 1.45 -4.10
C GLY A 124 -4.80 0.80 -3.26
N VAL A 125 -5.53 -0.17 -3.81
CA VAL A 125 -6.48 -0.98 -3.02
C VAL A 125 -5.73 -1.79 -1.96
N LEU A 126 -4.60 -2.44 -2.32
CA LEU A 126 -3.81 -3.25 -1.39
C LEU A 126 -3.09 -2.43 -0.31
N GLU A 127 -2.83 -1.14 -0.54
CA GLU A 127 -2.33 -0.23 0.51
C GLU A 127 -3.36 -0.03 1.63
N LEU A 128 -4.64 0.00 1.28
CA LEU A 128 -5.76 0.15 2.22
C LEU A 128 -6.17 -1.21 2.82
N GLU A 129 -6.29 -2.23 1.97
CA GLU A 129 -6.69 -3.59 2.31
C GLU A 129 -5.75 -4.62 1.65
N PRO A 130 -4.67 -5.03 2.34
CA PRO A 130 -3.63 -5.90 1.77
C PRO A 130 -4.11 -7.28 1.29
N SER A 131 -5.24 -7.77 1.81
CA SER A 131 -5.83 -9.06 1.46
C SER A 131 -7.04 -8.94 0.53
N ASN A 132 -7.26 -7.79 -0.13
CA ASN A 132 -8.40 -7.61 -1.02
C ASN A 132 -8.36 -8.62 -2.18
N PRO A 133 -9.34 -9.55 -2.27
CA PRO A 133 -9.27 -10.64 -3.25
C PRO A 133 -9.43 -10.16 -4.69
N GLN A 134 -10.20 -9.09 -4.93
CA GLN A 134 -10.39 -8.56 -6.27
C GLN A 134 -9.11 -7.92 -6.80
N ALA A 135 -8.46 -7.06 -6.00
CA ALA A 135 -7.21 -6.41 -6.39
C ALA A 135 -6.10 -7.44 -6.67
N LEU A 136 -5.93 -8.44 -5.81
CA LEU A 136 -4.98 -9.53 -6.02
C LEU A 136 -5.25 -10.30 -7.32
N GLN A 137 -6.51 -10.64 -7.59
CA GLN A 137 -6.90 -11.34 -8.81
C GLN A 137 -6.60 -10.52 -10.07
N TYR A 138 -6.92 -9.22 -10.08
CA TYR A 138 -6.65 -8.37 -11.23
C TYR A 138 -5.16 -8.16 -11.46
N LEU A 139 -4.36 -8.01 -10.40
CA LEU A 139 -2.91 -7.88 -10.51
C LEU A 139 -2.26 -9.13 -11.12
N ASP A 140 -2.72 -10.32 -10.75
CA ASP A 140 -2.25 -11.56 -11.39
C ASP A 140 -2.60 -11.61 -12.88
N ARG A 141 -3.84 -11.25 -13.24
CA ARG A 141 -4.26 -11.15 -14.64
C ARG A 141 -3.44 -10.13 -15.43
N ILE A 142 -3.17 -8.97 -14.85
CA ILE A 142 -2.34 -7.92 -15.45
C ILE A 142 -0.92 -8.42 -15.68
N LYS A 143 -0.30 -9.04 -14.67
CA LYS A 143 1.04 -9.63 -14.77
C LYS A 143 1.14 -10.59 -15.95
N ASN A 144 0.15 -11.47 -16.10
CA ASN A 144 0.10 -12.42 -17.22
C ASN A 144 -0.08 -11.72 -18.58
N LYS A 145 -0.92 -10.68 -18.67
CA LYS A 145 -1.10 -9.89 -19.90
C LYS A 145 0.16 -9.13 -20.31
N LEU A 146 0.83 -8.48 -19.36
CA LEU A 146 2.08 -7.77 -19.60
C LEU A 146 3.22 -8.72 -20.00
N ALA A 147 3.33 -9.87 -19.34
CA ALA A 147 4.32 -10.88 -19.71
C ALA A 147 4.10 -11.42 -21.12
N ARG A 148 2.83 -11.66 -21.51
CA ARG A 148 2.49 -12.08 -22.87
C ARG A 148 2.79 -11.00 -23.90
N GLY A 149 2.41 -9.75 -23.64
CA GLY A 149 2.71 -8.61 -24.53
C GLY A 149 4.21 -8.44 -24.76
N LYS A 150 5.03 -8.56 -23.71
CA LYS A 150 6.50 -8.56 -23.83
C LYS A 150 7.00 -9.68 -24.75
N LYS A 151 6.48 -10.90 -24.60
CA LYS A 151 6.85 -12.02 -25.50
C LYS A 151 6.46 -11.75 -26.95
N GLU A 152 5.26 -11.23 -27.19
CA GLU A 152 4.77 -10.87 -28.53
C GLU A 152 5.61 -9.74 -29.16
N ASP A 153 6.00 -8.73 -28.37
CA ASP A 153 6.90 -7.66 -28.82
C ASP A 153 8.30 -8.20 -29.16
N ALA A 154 8.85 -9.09 -28.33
CA ALA A 154 10.14 -9.73 -28.57
C ALA A 154 10.12 -10.53 -29.88
N GLU A 155 9.07 -11.33 -30.10
CA GLU A 155 8.85 -12.09 -31.33
C GLU A 155 8.76 -11.16 -32.55
N ARG A 156 7.97 -10.09 -32.46
CA ARG A 156 7.82 -9.11 -33.55
C ARG A 156 9.16 -8.47 -33.91
N TYR A 157 9.93 -8.02 -32.92
CA TYR A 157 11.26 -7.46 -33.17
C TYR A 157 12.24 -8.49 -33.74
N TYR A 158 12.12 -9.75 -33.34
CA TYR A 158 12.92 -10.82 -33.92
C TYR A 158 12.67 -10.96 -35.42
N LEU A 159 11.40 -11.05 -35.83
CA LEU A 159 10.99 -11.15 -37.24
C LEU A 159 11.39 -9.91 -38.05
N LEU A 160 11.23 -8.71 -37.49
CA LEU A 160 11.69 -7.47 -38.13
C LEU A 160 13.21 -7.46 -38.36
N GLY A 161 13.99 -8.01 -37.42
CA GLY A 161 15.43 -8.15 -37.59
C GLY A 161 15.79 -9.16 -38.68
N ILE A 162 15.03 -10.25 -38.82
CA ILE A 162 15.20 -11.22 -39.90
C ILE A 162 14.91 -10.56 -41.26
N ASP A 163 13.77 -9.89 -41.42
CA ASP A 163 13.42 -9.19 -42.68
C ASP A 163 14.50 -8.15 -43.04
N ALA A 164 14.93 -7.32 -42.09
CA ALA A 164 16.00 -6.34 -42.31
C ALA A 164 17.32 -7.02 -42.74
N TYR A 165 17.69 -8.12 -42.10
CA TYR A 165 18.89 -8.89 -42.45
C TYR A 165 18.81 -9.46 -43.88
N THR A 166 17.66 -9.99 -44.28
CA THR A 166 17.47 -10.55 -45.64
C THR A 166 17.48 -9.50 -46.75
N ARG A 167 17.32 -8.22 -46.40
CA ARG A 167 17.41 -7.08 -47.32
C ARG A 167 18.77 -6.38 -47.23
N ASP A 168 19.77 -7.07 -46.67
CA ASP A 168 21.13 -6.57 -46.42
C ASP A 168 21.20 -5.28 -45.55
N ASN A 169 20.11 -4.93 -44.86
CA ASN A 169 20.08 -3.81 -43.93
C ASN A 169 20.53 -4.26 -42.53
N PHE A 170 21.83 -4.54 -42.42
CA PHE A 170 22.45 -5.14 -41.24
C PHE A 170 22.39 -4.22 -40.00
N GLU A 171 22.48 -2.91 -40.19
CA GLU A 171 22.36 -1.92 -39.10
C GLU A 171 20.98 -1.97 -38.45
N LEU A 172 19.92 -2.01 -39.27
CA LEU A 172 18.55 -2.09 -38.79
C LEU A 172 18.26 -3.46 -38.16
N ALA A 173 18.81 -4.55 -38.71
CA ALA A 173 18.73 -5.88 -38.12
C ALA A 173 19.33 -5.91 -36.71
N ILE A 174 20.53 -5.34 -36.54
CA ILE A 174 21.21 -5.20 -35.24
C ILE A 174 20.34 -4.41 -34.26
N LYS A 175 19.77 -3.28 -34.70
CA LYS A 175 18.89 -2.46 -33.87
C LYS A 175 17.67 -3.23 -33.38
N TYR A 176 16.99 -3.98 -34.25
CA TYR A 176 15.83 -4.77 -33.85
C TYR A 176 16.20 -5.93 -32.92
N TRP A 177 17.26 -6.67 -33.20
CA TRP A 177 17.70 -7.77 -32.32
C TRP A 177 18.20 -7.30 -30.95
N ASN A 178 18.80 -6.12 -30.86
CA ASN A 178 19.09 -5.51 -29.55
C ASN A 178 17.81 -5.21 -28.75
N LYS A 179 16.71 -4.81 -29.41
CA LYS A 179 15.41 -4.67 -28.73
C LYS A 179 14.88 -6.00 -28.21
N VAL A 180 15.02 -7.08 -28.98
CA VAL A 180 14.67 -8.43 -28.50
C VAL A 180 15.42 -8.75 -27.21
N LEU A 181 16.75 -8.58 -27.19
CA LEU A 181 17.57 -8.85 -26.02
C LEU A 181 17.29 -7.93 -24.83
N SER A 182 16.75 -6.73 -25.06
CA SER A 182 16.29 -5.85 -23.98
C SER A 182 15.01 -6.32 -23.31
N ILE A 183 14.19 -7.10 -24.03
CA ILE A 183 12.93 -7.68 -23.54
C ILE A 183 13.16 -9.06 -22.95
N ASP A 184 13.90 -9.92 -23.66
CA ASP A 184 14.29 -11.26 -23.25
C ASP A 184 15.78 -11.49 -23.57
N PRO A 185 16.68 -11.33 -22.57
CA PRO A 185 18.12 -11.54 -22.73
C PRO A 185 18.52 -12.97 -23.13
N ASN A 186 17.61 -13.94 -22.97
CA ASN A 186 17.82 -15.36 -23.25
C ASN A 186 17.08 -15.81 -24.52
N TYR A 187 16.53 -14.87 -25.30
CA TYR A 187 15.77 -15.19 -26.50
C TYR A 187 16.63 -16.04 -27.48
N PRO A 188 16.15 -17.22 -27.92
CA PRO A 188 16.94 -18.15 -28.71
C PRO A 188 17.44 -17.55 -30.04
N ASN A 189 18.63 -17.96 -30.48
CA ASN A 189 19.21 -17.63 -31.79
C ASN A 189 19.51 -16.14 -32.07
N VAL A 190 18.99 -15.19 -31.29
CA VAL A 190 19.19 -13.75 -31.51
C VAL A 190 20.66 -13.34 -31.37
N LYS A 191 21.38 -13.83 -30.35
CA LYS A 191 22.80 -13.50 -30.17
C LYS A 191 23.65 -13.96 -31.38
N LYS A 192 23.38 -15.18 -31.88
CA LYS A 192 24.06 -15.73 -33.07
C LYS A 192 23.76 -14.91 -34.33
N ASN A 193 22.49 -14.52 -34.52
CA ASN A 193 22.07 -13.68 -35.64
C ASN A 193 22.73 -12.29 -35.56
N LEU A 194 22.77 -11.68 -34.37
CA LEU A 194 23.44 -10.41 -34.11
C LEU A 194 24.93 -10.45 -34.49
N THR A 195 25.65 -11.51 -34.10
CA THR A 195 27.05 -11.70 -34.49
C THR A 195 27.20 -11.75 -36.00
N ARG A 196 26.33 -12.50 -36.70
CA ARG A 196 26.36 -12.60 -38.18
C ARG A 196 26.09 -11.27 -38.86
N ALA A 197 25.14 -10.47 -38.38
CA ALA A 197 24.89 -9.14 -38.93
C ALA A 197 26.04 -8.18 -38.72
N LYS A 198 26.71 -8.22 -37.56
CA LYS A 198 27.89 -7.39 -37.30
C LYS A 198 29.03 -7.71 -38.28
N ILE A 199 29.31 -9.00 -38.49
CA ILE A 199 30.33 -9.43 -39.47
C ILE A 199 29.97 -8.94 -40.88
N LYS A 200 28.72 -9.13 -41.32
CA LYS A 200 28.27 -8.69 -42.64
C LYS A 200 28.34 -7.17 -42.83
N LEU A 201 28.00 -6.40 -41.79
CA LEU A 201 28.12 -4.95 -41.82
C LEU A 201 29.59 -4.50 -41.91
N GLU A 202 30.49 -5.16 -41.19
CA GLU A 202 31.93 -4.90 -41.29
C GLU A 202 32.48 -5.24 -42.68
N GLU A 203 32.03 -6.35 -43.29
CA GLU A 203 32.39 -6.72 -44.66
C GLU A 203 31.93 -5.70 -45.70
N LEU A 204 30.75 -5.09 -45.52
CA LEU A 204 30.18 -4.10 -46.44
C LEU A 204 30.87 -2.72 -46.33
N ASN A 205 31.49 -2.45 -45.19
CA ASN A 205 32.18 -1.18 -44.90
C ASN A 205 33.71 -1.23 -45.17
N ARG A 206 34.22 -2.35 -45.70
CA ARG A 206 35.63 -2.53 -46.11
C ARG A 206 35.77 -2.30 -47.60
#